data_AF-A0A7V9J8X0-F1
#
_entry.id   AF-A0A7V9J8X0-F1
#
_cell.length_a   1.000
_cell.length_b   1.000
_cell.length_c   1.000
_cell.angle_alpha   90.00
_cell.angle_beta   90.00
_cell.angle_gamma   90.00
#
_symmetry.space_group_name_H-M   'P 1'
#
loop_
_entity.id
_entity.type
_entity.pdbx_description
1 polymer ?
#
loop_
_entity_poly.entity_id
_entity_poly.type
_entity_poly.pdbx_seq_one_letter_code
_entity_poly.pdbx_strand_id
1 'polypeptide(L)'
;MSQYEEQLGAGEADPFLRLWTPHRMAYIKGDNKPATGEAGECPFCMIPALPDGEGLVVRRGEHAYAVLNLYPYNPGHLMVCPYRHLADYTDLSVDETAELAALTQQAMQAVRNTSRAHGFNIGMNQGAIAGAGIAAHLHQHVVPRWGGDTNFMPVVAHTKVLPQLLADTRDLITAAWPDPTHQEDRNVPDA
;
A
#
# COMPACT_ATOMS: atom_id res chain seq x y z
N MET A 1 -32.80 28.38 -26.61
CA MET A 1 -31.47 28.15 -26.04
C MET A 1 -31.60 26.99 -25.07
N SER A 2 -31.13 25.82 -25.53
CA SER A 2 -31.13 24.46 -24.94
C SER A 2 -31.24 24.44 -23.41
N GLN A 3 -32.37 24.05 -22.81
CA GLN A 3 -32.73 22.65 -22.47
C GLN A 3 -31.51 21.85 -21.96
N TYR A 4 -31.42 21.72 -20.64
CA TYR A 4 -30.64 20.69 -19.98
C TYR A 4 -31.52 19.45 -19.95
N GLU A 5 -31.15 18.41 -20.71
CA GLU A 5 -31.78 17.11 -20.61
C GLU A 5 -31.37 16.44 -19.29
N GLU A 6 -32.36 16.20 -18.42
CA GLU A 6 -32.23 15.29 -17.29
C GLU A 6 -31.96 13.88 -17.82
N GLN A 7 -30.76 13.36 -17.56
CA GLN A 7 -30.43 11.98 -17.88
C GLN A 7 -31.03 11.07 -16.80
N LEU A 8 -32.20 10.50 -17.10
CA LEU A 8 -32.85 9.45 -16.29
C LEU A 8 -32.01 8.17 -16.35
N GLY A 9 -31.16 7.96 -15.35
CA GLY A 9 -30.49 6.69 -15.06
C GLY A 9 -30.89 6.19 -13.67
N ALA A 10 -31.15 4.88 -13.54
CA ALA A 10 -31.45 4.28 -12.25
C ALA A 10 -30.18 4.20 -11.37
N GLY A 11 -30.13 5.03 -10.33
CA GLY A 11 -29.12 5.00 -9.27
C GLY A 11 -29.31 6.18 -8.31
N GLU A 12 -29.28 5.93 -7.00
CA GLU A 12 -29.33 7.00 -6.00
C GLU A 12 -28.14 7.95 -6.17
N ALA A 13 -28.41 9.26 -6.07
CA ALA A 13 -27.37 10.27 -5.96
C ALA A 13 -26.53 9.99 -4.71
N ASP A 14 -25.22 9.83 -4.91
CA ASP A 14 -24.20 9.60 -3.88
C ASP A 14 -24.43 10.50 -2.64
N PRO A 15 -24.89 9.95 -1.50
CA PRO A 15 -25.21 10.73 -0.30
C PRO A 15 -23.94 11.14 0.48
N PHE A 16 -22.75 10.75 0.03
CA PHE A 16 -21.51 11.00 0.76
C PHE A 16 -20.96 12.40 0.48
N LEU A 17 -21.35 13.35 1.34
CA LEU A 17 -20.61 14.61 1.55
C LEU A 17 -19.28 14.29 2.24
N ARG A 18 -18.24 14.16 1.43
CA ARG A 18 -16.89 13.83 1.89
C ARG A 18 -16.21 15.11 2.38
N LEU A 19 -15.92 15.19 3.69
CA LEU A 19 -14.92 16.11 4.21
C LEU A 19 -13.56 15.52 3.86
N TRP A 20 -13.06 15.94 2.70
CA TRP A 20 -11.83 15.44 2.12
C TRP A 20 -10.65 15.79 3.01
N THR A 21 -9.90 14.78 3.48
CA THR A 21 -8.50 14.99 3.86
C THR A 21 -7.80 15.62 2.65
N PRO A 22 -7.11 16.77 2.78
CA PRO A 22 -6.62 17.58 1.66
C PRO A 22 -5.85 16.77 0.59
N HIS A 23 -5.21 15.68 0.99
CA HIS A 23 -4.34 14.88 0.15
C HIS A 23 -5.06 13.87 -0.76
N ARG A 24 -6.30 13.46 -0.45
CA ARG A 24 -7.08 12.56 -1.34
C ARG A 24 -7.61 13.31 -2.57
N MET A 25 -7.78 14.62 -2.48
CA MET A 25 -8.11 15.45 -3.63
C MET A 25 -6.97 15.52 -4.65
N ALA A 26 -5.70 15.56 -4.22
CA ALA A 26 -4.56 15.53 -5.15
C ALA A 26 -4.52 14.21 -5.96
N TYR A 27 -4.91 13.09 -5.34
CA TYR A 27 -5.01 11.79 -6.00
C TYR A 27 -6.19 11.70 -6.99
N ILE A 28 -7.37 12.21 -6.61
CA ILE A 28 -8.56 12.21 -7.50
C ILE A 28 -8.45 13.26 -8.61
N LYS A 29 -7.78 14.38 -8.35
CA LYS A 29 -7.43 15.38 -9.37
C LYS A 29 -6.29 14.93 -10.28
N GLY A 30 -5.61 13.84 -9.96
CA GLY A 30 -4.53 13.28 -10.77
C GLY A 30 -3.19 13.98 -10.62
N ASP A 31 -3.03 14.88 -9.65
CA ASP A 31 -1.83 15.73 -9.48
C ASP A 31 -0.53 14.90 -9.29
N ASN A 32 -0.64 13.63 -8.87
CA ASN A 32 0.48 12.69 -8.71
C ASN A 32 0.25 11.34 -9.44
N LYS A 33 -0.74 11.26 -10.33
CA LYS A 33 -0.95 10.05 -11.14
C LYS A 33 -0.11 10.21 -12.41
N PRO A 34 0.72 9.23 -12.78
CA PRO A 34 1.46 9.27 -14.04
C PRO A 34 0.49 9.55 -15.20
N ALA A 35 0.84 10.51 -16.06
CA ALA A 35 0.03 10.81 -17.25
C ALA A 35 0.10 9.63 -18.24
N THR A 36 1.22 8.91 -18.22
CA THR A 36 1.50 7.73 -19.02
C THR A 36 1.82 6.53 -18.13
N GLY A 37 1.63 5.30 -18.64
CA GLY A 37 2.02 4.07 -17.94
C GLY A 37 3.52 3.77 -17.98
N GLU A 38 4.36 4.77 -18.28
CA GLU A 38 5.78 4.60 -18.52
C GLU A 38 6.61 4.61 -17.23
N ALA A 39 7.77 3.95 -17.26
CA ALA A 39 8.65 3.84 -16.10
C ALA A 39 9.20 5.19 -15.63
N GLY A 40 9.42 6.16 -16.53
CA GLY A 40 9.98 7.47 -16.20
C GLY A 40 9.06 8.36 -15.36
N GLU A 41 7.75 8.10 -15.38
CA GLU A 41 6.75 8.82 -14.58
C GLU A 41 6.23 7.98 -13.40
N CYS A 42 6.65 6.71 -13.31
CA CYS A 42 6.16 5.79 -12.28
C CYS A 42 6.83 6.08 -10.93
N PRO A 43 6.06 6.41 -9.87
CA PRO A 43 6.65 6.67 -8.56
C PRO A 43 7.36 5.44 -7.98
N PHE A 44 6.89 4.22 -8.29
CA PHE A 44 7.55 3.00 -7.84
C PHE A 44 8.88 2.72 -8.55
N CYS A 45 9.10 3.27 -9.75
CA CYS A 45 10.42 3.26 -10.39
C CYS A 45 11.35 4.33 -9.81
N MET A 46 10.81 5.47 -9.39
CA MET A 46 11.60 6.59 -8.87
C MET A 46 12.02 6.40 -7.40
N ILE A 47 11.12 5.86 -6.56
CA ILE A 47 11.36 5.68 -5.11
C ILE A 47 12.68 4.95 -4.80
N PRO A 48 13.05 3.86 -5.49
CA PRO A 48 14.32 3.17 -5.26
C PRO A 48 15.56 4.06 -5.45
N ALA A 49 15.50 5.13 -6.25
CA ALA A 49 16.61 6.06 -6.44
C ALA A 49 16.73 7.11 -5.32
N LEU A 50 15.71 7.27 -4.49
CA LEU A 50 15.70 8.24 -3.38
C LEU A 50 16.35 7.66 -2.12
N PRO A 51 16.85 8.52 -1.21
CA PRO A 51 17.18 8.11 0.15
C PRO A 51 15.95 7.51 0.86
N ASP A 52 16.17 6.48 1.68
CA ASP A 52 15.07 5.70 2.25
C ASP A 52 14.05 6.52 3.04
N GLY A 53 14.50 7.54 3.78
CA GLY A 53 13.61 8.43 4.54
C GLY A 53 12.71 9.29 3.64
N GLU A 54 13.22 9.73 2.48
CA GLU A 54 12.45 10.54 1.52
C GLU A 54 11.47 9.68 0.72
N GLY A 55 11.89 8.48 0.33
CA GLY A 55 11.04 7.52 -0.39
C GLY A 55 10.11 6.69 0.52
N LEU A 56 10.18 6.87 1.84
CA LEU A 56 9.51 6.02 2.84
C LEU A 56 9.82 4.52 2.68
N VAL A 57 11.02 4.21 2.18
CA VAL A 57 11.48 2.83 1.96
C VAL A 57 11.80 2.20 3.31
N VAL A 58 11.18 1.04 3.55
CA VAL A 58 11.33 0.28 4.79
C VAL A 58 12.46 -0.75 4.67
N ARG A 59 12.50 -1.45 3.53
CA ARG A 59 13.48 -2.51 3.24
C ARG A 59 13.76 -2.59 1.74
N ARG A 60 15.02 -2.82 1.39
CA ARG A 60 15.47 -3.15 0.03
C ARG A 60 15.90 -4.61 -0.03
N GLY A 61 15.36 -5.34 -1.00
CA GLY A 61 15.82 -6.66 -1.42
C GLY A 61 16.62 -6.57 -2.72
N GLU A 62 16.81 -7.71 -3.37
CA GLU A 62 17.52 -7.89 -4.63
C GLU A 62 16.65 -7.60 -5.86
N HIS A 63 15.42 -8.13 -5.88
CA HIS A 63 14.43 -8.01 -6.95
C HIS A 63 13.22 -7.14 -6.56
N ALA A 64 12.95 -6.98 -5.27
CA ALA A 64 11.82 -6.22 -4.74
C ALA A 64 12.21 -5.38 -3.51
N TYR A 65 11.33 -4.45 -3.15
CA TYR A 65 11.50 -3.60 -1.97
C TYR A 65 10.15 -3.36 -1.28
N ALA A 66 10.21 -3.00 0.00
CA ALA A 66 9.04 -2.64 0.81
C ALA A 66 9.04 -1.15 1.12
N VAL A 67 7.89 -0.50 0.94
CA VAL A 67 7.70 0.94 1.08
C VAL A 67 6.37 1.26 1.76
N LEU A 68 6.32 2.28 2.61
CA LEU A 68 5.04 2.70 3.19
C LEU A 68 4.12 3.29 2.12
N ASN A 69 2.82 3.06 2.28
CA ASN A 69 1.84 3.77 1.48
C ASN A 69 1.68 5.21 2.01
N LEU A 70 1.88 6.19 1.13
CA LEU A 70 1.69 7.61 1.43
C LEU A 70 0.25 7.93 1.88
N TYR A 71 -0.72 7.13 1.43
CA TYR A 71 -2.14 7.23 1.79
C TYR A 71 -2.59 5.93 2.48
N PRO A 72 -2.16 5.69 3.72
CA PRO A 72 -2.33 4.40 4.36
C PRO A 72 -3.79 4.15 4.77
N TYR A 73 -4.25 2.89 4.66
CA TYR A 73 -5.54 2.50 5.22
C TYR A 73 -5.47 2.49 6.74
N ASN A 74 -4.40 1.93 7.32
CA ASN A 74 -4.10 1.92 8.75
C ASN A 74 -2.60 2.24 8.94
N PRO A 75 -2.17 2.72 10.12
CA PRO A 75 -0.75 2.88 10.42
C PRO A 75 -0.01 1.55 10.17
N GLY A 76 1.14 1.63 9.50
CA GLY A 76 1.91 0.46 9.06
C GLY A 76 1.42 -0.17 7.75
N HIS A 77 0.45 0.43 7.03
CA HIS A 77 0.14 0.04 5.66
C HIS A 77 1.36 0.27 4.77
N LEU A 78 1.90 -0.81 4.24
CA LEU A 78 3.01 -0.81 3.31
C LEU A 78 2.68 -1.60 2.04
N MET A 79 3.54 -1.44 1.04
CA MET A 79 3.48 -2.15 -0.22
C MET A 79 4.82 -2.85 -0.47
N VAL A 80 4.76 -4.03 -1.07
CA VAL A 80 5.93 -4.73 -1.62
C VAL A 80 5.87 -4.61 -3.14
N CYS A 81 6.92 -4.08 -3.74
CA CYS A 81 6.97 -3.76 -5.17
C CYS A 81 8.24 -4.38 -5.80
N PRO A 82 8.15 -5.01 -6.99
CA PRO A 82 9.35 -5.37 -7.75
C PRO A 82 10.05 -4.09 -8.22
N TYR A 83 11.37 -4.13 -8.40
CA TYR A 83 12.10 -3.02 -9.03
C TYR A 83 11.76 -2.89 -10.52
N ARG A 84 11.52 -4.01 -11.19
CA ARG A 84 11.16 -4.03 -12.60
C ARG A 84 9.76 -3.47 -12.81
N HIS A 85 9.63 -2.55 -13.78
CA HIS A 85 8.36 -1.96 -14.17
C HIS A 85 7.52 -2.98 -14.97
N LEU A 86 6.56 -3.61 -14.28
CA LEU A 86 5.63 -4.58 -14.85
C LEU A 86 4.26 -4.41 -14.19
N ALA A 87 3.20 -4.64 -14.96
CA ALA A 87 1.83 -4.47 -14.48
C ALA A 87 1.25 -5.78 -13.93
N ASP A 88 1.39 -6.88 -14.68
CA ASP A 88 0.70 -8.13 -14.40
C ASP A 88 1.51 -9.02 -13.46
N TYR A 89 0.82 -9.66 -12.51
CA TYR A 89 1.44 -10.64 -11.61
C TYR A 89 2.01 -11.83 -12.34
N THR A 90 1.42 -12.22 -13.48
CA THR A 90 1.91 -13.37 -14.27
C THR A 90 3.24 -13.11 -14.95
N ASP A 91 3.67 -11.85 -15.05
CA ASP A 91 4.91 -11.47 -15.71
C ASP A 91 6.12 -11.54 -14.78
N LEU A 92 5.93 -11.79 -13.49
CA LEU A 92 7.03 -11.94 -12.53
C LEU A 92 7.86 -13.19 -12.82
N SER A 93 9.19 -13.07 -12.66
CA SER A 93 10.06 -14.23 -12.62
C SER A 93 9.82 -15.05 -11.35
N VAL A 94 10.35 -16.27 -11.31
CA VAL A 94 10.29 -17.12 -10.12
C VAL A 94 11.00 -16.45 -8.93
N ASP A 95 12.16 -15.84 -9.17
CA ASP A 95 12.95 -15.18 -8.14
C ASP A 95 12.27 -13.90 -7.62
N GLU A 96 11.70 -13.09 -8.52
CA GLU A 96 10.89 -11.92 -8.16
C GLU A 96 9.67 -12.33 -7.32
N THR A 97 8.98 -13.40 -7.71
CA THR A 97 7.82 -13.93 -6.98
C THR A 97 8.21 -14.43 -5.58
N ALA A 98 9.31 -15.17 -5.49
CA ALA A 98 9.81 -15.72 -4.24
C ALA A 98 10.20 -14.61 -3.26
N GLU A 99 10.93 -13.59 -3.74
CA GLU A 99 11.34 -12.49 -2.88
C GLU A 99 10.17 -11.59 -2.48
N LEU A 100 9.23 -11.31 -3.39
CA LEU A 100 8.01 -10.56 -3.08
C LEU A 100 7.21 -11.24 -1.95
N ALA A 101 7.09 -12.57 -2.01
CA ALA A 101 6.46 -13.36 -0.95
C ALA A 101 7.27 -13.33 0.36
N ALA A 102 8.60 -13.44 0.29
CA ALA A 102 9.47 -13.38 1.46
C ALA A 102 9.39 -12.01 2.17
N LEU A 103 9.49 -10.91 1.42
CA LEU A 103 9.35 -9.55 1.94
C LEU A 103 7.96 -9.32 2.54
N THR A 104 6.90 -9.89 1.95
CA THR A 104 5.54 -9.82 2.51
C THR A 104 5.46 -10.50 3.88
N GLN A 105 6.06 -11.69 4.03
CA GLN A 105 6.12 -12.38 5.33
C GLN A 105 6.92 -11.59 6.37
N GLN A 106 8.06 -11.03 5.97
CA GLN A 106 8.91 -10.21 6.84
C GLN A 106 8.19 -8.92 7.27
N ALA A 107 7.49 -8.25 6.35
CA ALA A 107 6.65 -7.10 6.63
C ALA A 107 5.59 -7.39 7.70
N MET A 108 4.88 -8.52 7.57
CA MET A 108 3.88 -8.90 8.57
C MET A 108 4.51 -9.13 9.95
N GLN A 109 5.69 -9.75 10.01
CA GLN A 109 6.41 -9.96 11.28
C GLN A 109 6.83 -8.62 11.90
N ALA A 110 7.48 -7.75 11.11
CA ALA A 110 7.94 -6.43 11.56
C ALA A 110 6.77 -5.58 12.08
N VAL A 111 5.69 -5.46 11.30
CA VAL A 111 4.50 -4.69 11.68
C VAL A 111 3.81 -5.28 12.90
N ARG A 112 3.71 -6.61 13.01
CA ARG A 112 3.12 -7.25 14.20
C ARG A 112 3.94 -6.96 15.46
N ASN A 113 5.27 -6.97 15.35
CA ASN A 113 6.16 -6.72 16.48
C ASN A 113 6.12 -5.26 16.96
N THR A 114 5.94 -4.30 16.06
CA THR A 114 5.90 -2.87 16.42
C THR A 114 4.54 -2.41 16.91
N SER A 115 3.46 -2.94 16.33
CA SER A 115 2.11 -2.36 16.47
C SER A 115 1.08 -3.32 17.06
N ARG A 116 1.46 -4.59 17.30
CA ARG A 116 0.58 -5.65 17.82
C ARG A 116 -0.69 -5.83 16.99
N ALA A 117 -0.56 -5.71 15.67
CA ALA A 117 -1.67 -5.97 14.75
C ALA A 117 -2.30 -7.35 15.00
N HIS A 118 -3.63 -7.39 15.12
CA HIS A 118 -4.38 -8.63 15.37
C HIS A 118 -4.56 -9.48 14.11
N GLY A 119 -4.45 -8.85 12.93
CA GLY A 119 -4.59 -9.51 11.63
C GLY A 119 -4.06 -8.65 10.50
N PHE A 120 -4.12 -9.17 9.28
CA PHE A 120 -3.64 -8.50 8.08
C PHE A 120 -4.59 -8.74 6.91
N ASN A 121 -4.77 -7.73 6.06
CA ASN A 121 -5.21 -7.92 4.68
C ASN A 121 -3.99 -7.84 3.77
N ILE A 122 -3.88 -8.81 2.87
CA ILE A 122 -2.82 -8.86 1.87
C ILE A 122 -3.50 -8.97 0.51
N GLY A 123 -3.10 -8.15 -0.46
CA GLY A 123 -3.78 -8.15 -1.75
C GLY A 123 -3.12 -7.29 -2.80
N MET A 124 -3.50 -7.51 -4.05
CA MET A 124 -3.09 -6.76 -5.22
C MET A 124 -4.33 -6.43 -6.03
N ASN A 125 -4.39 -5.21 -6.57
CA ASN A 125 -5.40 -4.86 -7.57
C ASN A 125 -4.74 -5.01 -8.95
N GLN A 126 -5.26 -5.90 -9.81
CA GLN A 126 -4.70 -6.19 -11.13
C GLN A 126 -5.51 -5.47 -12.22
N GLY A 127 -4.88 -4.47 -12.85
CA GLY A 127 -5.49 -3.61 -13.86
C GLY A 127 -6.29 -2.43 -13.28
N ALA A 128 -6.52 -1.41 -14.12
CA ALA A 128 -7.17 -0.16 -13.70
C ALA A 128 -8.60 -0.36 -13.17
N ILE A 129 -9.36 -1.31 -13.74
CA ILE A 129 -10.74 -1.60 -13.35
C ILE A 129 -10.82 -2.26 -11.97
N ALA A 130 -9.80 -3.03 -11.59
CA ALA A 130 -9.71 -3.62 -10.24
C ALA A 130 -9.37 -2.58 -9.16
N GLY A 131 -9.22 -1.29 -9.52
CA GLY A 131 -8.91 -0.23 -8.58
C GLY A 131 -7.43 -0.05 -8.29
N ALA A 132 -6.54 -0.51 -9.18
CA ALA A 132 -5.11 -0.23 -9.09
C ALA A 132 -4.85 1.26 -9.32
N GLY A 133 -4.30 1.95 -8.31
CA GLY A 133 -4.01 3.37 -8.42
C GLY A 133 -2.94 3.71 -9.44
N ILE A 134 -1.91 2.88 -9.46
CA ILE A 134 -0.83 2.89 -10.45
C ILE A 134 -0.84 1.51 -11.11
N ALA A 135 -1.72 1.34 -12.11
CA ALA A 135 -1.97 0.04 -12.72
C ALA A 135 -0.77 -0.50 -13.53
N ALA A 136 0.17 0.36 -13.93
CA ALA A 136 1.31 -0.01 -14.76
C ALA A 136 2.47 -0.65 -13.98
N HIS A 137 2.41 -0.65 -12.63
CA HIS A 137 3.47 -1.19 -11.79
C HIS A 137 2.86 -1.96 -10.63
N LEU A 138 3.12 -3.25 -10.58
CA LEU A 138 2.62 -4.18 -9.58
C LEU A 138 3.05 -3.78 -8.16
N HIS A 139 2.12 -3.82 -7.21
CA HIS A 139 2.40 -3.57 -5.81
C HIS A 139 1.44 -4.38 -4.93
N GLN A 140 1.99 -5.19 -4.02
CA GLN A 140 1.22 -5.96 -3.06
C GLN A 140 1.05 -5.18 -1.77
N HIS A 141 -0.19 -4.91 -1.40
CA HIS A 141 -0.55 -4.26 -0.16
C HIS A 141 -0.42 -5.23 1.03
N VAL A 142 0.16 -4.73 2.13
CA VAL A 142 0.16 -5.36 3.44
C VAL A 142 -0.47 -4.38 4.42
N VAL A 143 -1.72 -4.64 4.82
CA VAL A 143 -2.52 -3.74 5.65
C VAL A 143 -2.76 -4.37 7.02
N PRO A 144 -2.16 -3.85 8.10
CA PRO A 144 -2.43 -4.35 9.44
C PRO A 144 -3.84 -3.98 9.90
N ARG A 145 -4.47 -4.87 10.68
CA ARG A 145 -5.85 -4.76 11.18
C ARG A 145 -5.92 -4.98 12.68
N TRP A 146 -6.84 -4.27 13.33
CA TRP A 146 -7.17 -4.44 14.74
C TRP A 146 -8.67 -4.65 14.93
N GLY A 147 -9.04 -5.31 16.03
CA GLY A 147 -10.43 -5.40 16.44
C GLY A 147 -10.97 -3.99 16.70
N GLY A 148 -12.03 -3.60 15.99
CA GLY A 148 -12.64 -2.27 16.12
C GLY A 148 -11.88 -1.13 15.43
N ASP A 149 -10.92 -1.42 14.53
CA ASP A 149 -10.21 -0.39 13.75
C ASP A 149 -11.11 0.40 12.79
N THR A 150 -12.32 -0.11 12.57
CA THR A 150 -13.41 0.56 11.89
C THR A 150 -14.45 0.91 12.95
N ASN A 151 -14.50 2.18 13.32
CA ASN A 151 -15.45 2.72 14.29
C ASN A 151 -16.39 3.74 13.63
N PHE A 152 -17.18 4.48 14.42
CA PHE A 152 -18.13 5.46 13.86
C PHE A 152 -17.43 6.57 13.06
N MET A 153 -16.16 6.88 13.31
CA MET A 153 -15.43 7.96 12.62
C MET A 153 -15.31 7.69 11.10
N PRO A 154 -14.79 6.54 10.62
CA PRO A 154 -14.77 6.27 9.18
C PRO A 154 -16.15 5.94 8.58
N VAL A 155 -17.07 5.38 9.38
CA VAL A 155 -18.39 4.92 8.87
C VAL A 155 -19.41 6.05 8.78
N VAL A 156 -19.47 6.93 9.79
CA VAL A 156 -20.46 8.02 9.90
C VAL A 156 -19.84 9.36 9.53
N ALA A 157 -18.61 9.62 9.99
CA ALA A 157 -17.95 10.92 9.80
C ALA A 157 -16.95 10.93 8.62
N HIS A 158 -16.81 9.81 7.90
CA HIS A 158 -15.85 9.62 6.79
C HIS A 158 -14.42 10.07 7.11
N THR A 159 -14.05 10.06 8.38
CA THR A 159 -12.77 10.57 8.89
C THR A 159 -11.99 9.44 9.52
N LYS A 160 -10.72 9.31 9.15
CA LYS A 160 -9.82 8.33 9.76
C LYS A 160 -8.71 9.03 10.52
N VAL A 161 -8.59 8.70 11.80
CA VAL A 161 -7.52 9.21 12.66
C VAL A 161 -6.33 8.27 12.54
N LEU A 162 -5.21 8.77 12.05
CA LEU A 162 -3.93 8.08 12.03
C LEU A 162 -3.06 8.69 13.13
N PRO A 163 -2.84 7.99 14.25
CA PRO A 163 -2.21 8.58 15.43
C PRO A 163 -0.68 8.73 15.32
N GLN A 164 -0.08 8.39 14.18
CA GLN A 164 1.37 8.32 14.01
C GLN A 164 1.81 8.90 12.66
N LEU A 165 2.94 9.63 12.65
CA LEU A 165 3.55 10.16 11.43
C LEU A 165 4.14 9.02 10.59
N LEU A 166 4.17 9.22 9.27
CA LEU A 166 4.72 8.23 8.33
C LEU A 166 6.22 7.98 8.56
N ALA A 167 7.00 9.04 8.81
CA ALA A 167 8.43 8.92 9.09
C ALA A 167 8.69 8.06 10.35
N ASP A 168 8.03 8.38 11.47
CA ASP A 168 8.15 7.60 12.71
C ASP A 168 7.71 6.15 12.50
N THR A 169 6.63 5.94 11.73
CA THR A 169 6.13 4.60 11.40
C THR A 169 7.17 3.81 10.61
N ARG A 170 7.83 4.45 9.63
CA ARG A 170 8.88 3.84 8.81
C ARG A 170 10.04 3.42 9.70
N ASP A 171 10.52 4.31 10.57
CA ASP A 171 11.68 4.03 11.42
C ASP A 171 11.42 2.90 12.40
N LEU A 172 10.23 2.85 13.02
CA LEU A 172 9.85 1.73 13.88
C LEU A 172 9.83 0.40 13.13
N ILE A 173 9.23 0.35 11.94
CA ILE A 173 9.11 -0.90 11.16
C ILE A 173 10.48 -1.33 10.64
N THR A 174 11.30 -0.39 10.15
CA THR A 174 12.67 -0.69 9.71
C THR A 174 13.51 -1.25 10.85
N ALA A 175 13.42 -0.68 12.05
CA ALA A 175 14.14 -1.16 13.23
C ALA A 175 13.69 -2.57 13.67
N ALA A 176 12.43 -2.93 13.44
CA ALA A 176 11.86 -4.23 13.78
C ALA A 176 11.91 -5.25 12.63
N TRP A 177 12.53 -4.91 11.49
CA TRP A 177 12.57 -5.77 10.32
C TRP A 177 13.43 -7.01 10.61
N PRO A 178 12.91 -8.24 10.41
CA PRO A 178 13.64 -9.45 10.75
C PRO A 178 14.90 -9.61 9.89
N ASP A 179 16.01 -9.97 10.53
CA ASP A 179 17.25 -10.31 9.83
C ASP A 179 17.14 -11.73 9.26
N PRO A 180 17.41 -11.94 7.96
CA PRO A 180 17.43 -13.29 7.36
C PRO A 180 18.39 -14.27 8.06
N THR A 181 19.41 -13.77 8.78
CA THR A 181 20.36 -14.62 9.53
C THR A 181 19.79 -15.25 10.81
N HIS A 182 18.61 -14.82 11.28
CA HIS A 182 18.02 -15.27 12.55
C HIS A 182 16.79 -16.19 12.36
N GLN A 183 16.59 -16.76 11.17
CA GLN A 183 15.40 -17.56 10.85
C GLN A 183 15.55 -19.08 11.09
N GLU A 184 16.75 -19.59 11.36
CA GLU A 184 17.01 -21.03 11.47
C GLU A 184 16.33 -21.72 12.69
N ASP A 185 16.02 -20.99 13.77
CA ASP A 185 15.57 -21.60 15.03
C ASP A 185 14.06 -21.78 15.21
N ARG A 186 13.22 -21.43 14.22
CA ARG A 186 11.75 -21.38 14.41
C ARG A 186 10.95 -22.56 13.87
N ASN A 187 11.61 -23.61 13.35
CA ASN A 187 10.94 -24.71 12.65
C ASN A 187 11.25 -26.11 13.18
N VAL A 188 11.33 -26.28 14.51
CA VAL A 188 11.19 -27.60 15.14
C VAL A 188 9.86 -27.63 15.90
N PRO A 189 8.83 -28.35 15.42
CA PRO A 189 7.70 -28.69 16.26
C PRO A 189 8.18 -29.69 17.31
N ASP A 190 7.96 -29.40 18.59
CA ASP A 190 8.02 -30.44 19.63
C ASP A 190 7.03 -31.55 19.26
N ALA A 191 7.54 -32.78 19.26
CA ALA A 191 6.88 -34.02 18.86
C ALA A 191 5.67 -34.39 19.73
#